data_AF-A0A0N1N4L3-F1
#
_entry.id   AF-A0A0N1N4L3-F1
#
_cell.length_a   1.000
_cell.length_b   1.000
_cell.length_c   1.000
_cell.angle_alpha   90.00
_cell.angle_beta   90.00
_cell.angle_gamma   90.00
#
_symmetry.space_group_name_H-M   'P 1'
#
loop_
_entity.id
_entity.type
_entity.pdbx_description
1 polymer ?
#
loop_
_entity_poly.entity_id
_entity_poly.type
_entity_poly.pdbx_seq_one_letter_code
_entity_poly.pdbx_strand_id
1 'polypeptide(L)'
;MHTPPRDGGPTMAGVVGRGVTAPFTCANDRYRTDTRHGHPHGAGQARGSVLPAPLVTRADTGDTLWLEYVAGARDTLYWLMWYDATGRPRVTYSAVMDHPNLCIMLCALGHGHALPPPPAS
;
A
#
# COMPACT_ATOMS: atom_id res chain seq x y z
N MET A 1 57.90 -14.98 -22.11
CA MET A 1 57.46 -13.58 -22.02
C MET A 1 56.39 -13.48 -20.94
N HIS A 2 56.54 -12.48 -20.07
CA HIS A 2 55.60 -11.92 -19.08
C HIS A 2 55.35 -12.64 -17.72
N THR A 3 55.54 -11.86 -16.65
CA THR A 3 55.46 -12.11 -15.20
C THR A 3 54.61 -10.95 -14.59
N PRO A 4 54.16 -10.95 -13.31
CA PRO A 4 53.02 -11.67 -12.70
C PRO A 4 51.98 -10.68 -12.02
N PRO A 5 51.34 -10.96 -10.84
CA PRO A 5 49.87 -10.98 -10.62
C PRO A 5 49.31 -9.79 -9.81
N ARG A 6 47.98 -9.69 -9.65
CA ARG A 6 47.18 -9.04 -8.57
C ARG A 6 45.70 -9.46 -8.74
N ASP A 7 44.76 -9.44 -7.82
CA ASP A 7 44.60 -9.40 -6.36
C ASP A 7 43.07 -9.50 -6.19
N GLY A 8 42.56 -10.14 -5.13
CA GLY A 8 41.14 -10.07 -4.82
C GLY A 8 40.60 -11.29 -4.07
N GLY A 9 40.81 -11.32 -2.76
CA GLY A 9 40.19 -12.27 -1.85
C GLY A 9 38.65 -12.12 -1.75
N PRO A 10 38.03 -12.83 -0.80
CA PRO A 10 36.58 -13.01 -0.74
C PRO A 10 35.88 -11.73 -0.25
N THR A 11 34.72 -11.41 -0.82
CA THR A 11 33.85 -10.38 -0.25
C THR A 11 32.55 -10.99 0.26
N MET A 12 32.60 -11.52 1.48
CA MET A 12 31.46 -11.34 2.39
C MET A 12 31.49 -9.87 2.81
N ALA A 13 30.70 -9.04 2.16
CA ALA A 13 30.32 -7.73 2.68
C ALA A 13 28.80 -7.72 2.86
N GLY A 14 28.37 -7.97 4.10
CA GLY A 14 27.11 -7.45 4.57
C GLY A 14 27.12 -5.93 4.36
N VAL A 15 26.18 -5.45 3.55
CA VAL A 15 25.70 -4.08 3.68
C VAL A 15 24.48 -4.17 4.58
N VAL A 16 24.65 -3.67 5.80
CA VAL A 16 23.54 -3.17 6.62
C VAL A 16 22.94 -1.98 5.85
N GLY A 17 22.02 -2.27 4.94
CA GLY A 17 21.26 -1.24 4.23
C GLY A 17 20.07 -0.86 5.09
N ARG A 18 19.94 0.42 5.45
CA ARG A 18 18.70 1.00 5.98
C ARG A 18 17.51 0.42 5.21
N GLY A 19 16.49 -0.03 5.95
CA GLY A 19 15.36 -0.82 5.45
C GLY A 19 14.95 -0.43 4.05
N VAL A 20 15.24 -1.31 3.07
CA VAL A 20 14.68 -1.19 1.73
C VAL A 20 13.21 -1.50 1.87
N THR A 21 12.37 -0.47 1.94
CA THR A 21 10.93 -0.63 1.81
C THR A 21 10.68 -1.25 0.44
N ALA A 22 10.18 -2.48 0.42
CA ALA A 22 9.75 -3.07 -0.84
C ALA A 22 8.58 -2.24 -1.37
N PRO A 23 8.37 -2.19 -2.70
CA PRO A 23 7.19 -1.56 -3.25
C PRO A 23 5.92 -2.14 -2.62
N PHE A 24 4.93 -1.29 -2.35
CA PHE A 24 3.64 -1.76 -1.87
C PHE A 24 3.07 -2.77 -2.88
N THR A 25 2.70 -3.94 -2.40
CA THR A 25 2.09 -4.96 -3.26
C THR A 25 0.64 -4.59 -3.51
N CYS A 26 0.35 -3.99 -4.66
CA CYS A 26 -0.99 -3.53 -5.05
C CYS A 26 -2.00 -4.67 -5.34
N ALA A 27 -1.84 -5.84 -4.73
CA ALA A 27 -2.65 -7.03 -4.96
C ALA A 27 -2.55 -8.05 -3.82
N ASN A 28 -3.62 -8.82 -3.62
CA ASN A 28 -3.60 -10.12 -2.95
C ASN A 28 -4.31 -11.19 -3.80
N ASP A 29 -4.54 -12.38 -3.24
CA ASP A 29 -5.14 -13.52 -3.97
C ASP A 29 -6.53 -13.22 -4.56
N ARG A 30 -7.27 -12.26 -3.99
CA ARG A 30 -8.67 -11.99 -4.35
C ARG A 30 -8.88 -10.64 -5.01
N TYR A 31 -8.11 -9.62 -4.64
CA TYR A 31 -8.32 -8.25 -5.06
C TYR A 31 -7.02 -7.60 -5.53
N ARG A 32 -7.16 -6.61 -6.42
CA ARG A 32 -6.08 -5.76 -6.90
C ARG A 32 -6.47 -4.31 -6.75
N THR A 33 -5.50 -3.46 -6.45
CA THR A 33 -5.67 -2.00 -6.44
C THR A 33 -5.75 -1.48 -7.88
N ASP A 34 -6.65 -0.54 -8.15
CA ASP A 34 -6.67 0.20 -9.42
C ASP A 34 -5.59 1.28 -9.42
N THR A 35 -4.46 0.97 -10.06
CA THR A 35 -3.29 1.87 -10.10
C THR A 35 -3.40 2.97 -11.15
N ARG A 36 -4.52 3.08 -11.89
CA ARG A 36 -4.74 4.13 -12.89
C ARG A 36 -5.18 5.45 -12.24
N HIS A 37 -5.74 5.37 -11.03
CA HIS A 37 -6.34 6.48 -10.31
C HIS A 37 -5.73 6.64 -8.91
N GLY A 38 -6.20 7.63 -8.15
CA GLY A 38 -5.80 7.84 -6.76
C GLY A 38 -4.38 8.42 -6.60
N HIS A 39 -3.93 8.42 -5.36
CA HIS A 39 -2.64 8.91 -4.91
C HIS A 39 -1.60 7.78 -4.83
N PRO A 40 -0.29 8.09 -4.90
CA PRO A 40 0.77 7.12 -4.71
C PRO A 40 1.02 6.80 -3.23
N HIS A 41 1.46 5.58 -2.92
CA HIS A 41 1.92 5.14 -1.59
C HIS A 41 3.29 5.74 -1.18
N GLY A 42 3.55 6.99 -1.55
CA GLY A 42 4.84 7.67 -1.39
C GLY A 42 5.55 7.97 -2.71
N ALA A 43 6.70 8.64 -2.62
CA ALA A 43 7.46 9.04 -3.80
C ALA A 43 7.96 7.82 -4.60
N GLY A 44 7.67 7.79 -5.90
CA GLY A 44 8.06 6.69 -6.79
C GLY A 44 7.29 5.39 -6.61
N GLN A 45 6.25 5.37 -5.78
CA GLN A 45 5.42 4.20 -5.53
C GLN A 45 4.20 4.13 -6.47
N ALA A 46 3.60 2.95 -6.53
CA ALA A 46 2.36 2.72 -7.27
C ALA A 46 1.21 3.61 -6.74
N ARG A 47 0.27 3.92 -7.62
CA ARG A 47 -0.95 4.68 -7.29
C ARG A 47 -2.10 3.75 -6.89
N GLY A 48 -3.17 4.34 -6.41
CA GLY A 48 -4.46 3.66 -6.20
C GLY A 48 -5.10 3.97 -4.85
N SER A 49 -4.39 4.68 -3.99
CA SER A 49 -4.91 5.14 -2.71
C SER A 49 -5.96 6.22 -2.93
N VAL A 50 -7.06 6.14 -2.18
CA VAL A 50 -8.09 7.19 -2.16
C VAL A 50 -7.54 8.47 -1.52
N LEU A 51 -6.61 8.34 -0.57
CA LEU A 51 -6.00 9.44 0.18
C LEU A 51 -4.49 9.55 -0.09
N PRO A 52 -3.90 10.75 0.04
CA PRO A 52 -2.46 10.95 -0.17
C PRO A 52 -1.57 10.42 0.97
N ALA A 53 -2.17 9.91 2.05
CA ALA A 53 -1.49 9.42 3.25
C ALA A 53 -2.28 8.24 3.84
N PRO A 54 -1.63 7.35 4.62
CA PRO A 54 -2.33 6.26 5.29
C PRO A 54 -3.35 6.80 6.29
N LEU A 55 -4.44 6.04 6.47
CA LEU A 55 -5.44 6.29 7.51
C LEU A 55 -4.83 6.12 8.91
N VAL A 56 -3.97 5.12 9.07
CA VAL A 56 -3.30 4.81 10.33
C VAL A 56 -1.87 4.40 10.04
N THR A 57 -0.94 4.88 10.86
CA THR A 57 0.43 4.36 10.95
C THR A 57 0.64 3.87 12.39
N ARG A 58 0.93 2.59 12.56
CA ARG A 58 1.25 2.02 13.87
C ARG A 58 2.69 2.33 14.24
N ALA A 59 2.90 3.08 15.31
CA ALA A 59 4.23 3.53 15.72
C ALA A 59 5.16 2.40 16.19
N ASP A 60 4.60 1.32 16.73
CA ASP A 60 5.34 0.17 17.27
C ASP A 60 5.82 -0.81 16.19
N THR A 61 5.02 -0.99 15.15
CA THR A 61 5.23 -2.00 14.10
C THR A 61 5.62 -1.40 12.76
N GLY A 62 5.30 -0.12 12.51
CA GLY A 62 5.44 0.52 11.20
C GLY A 62 4.37 0.10 10.18
N ASP A 63 3.40 -0.72 10.60
CA ASP A 63 2.28 -1.12 9.75
C ASP A 63 1.41 0.10 9.39
N THR A 64 0.88 0.12 8.17
CA THR A 64 0.03 1.22 7.67
C THR A 64 -1.30 0.71 7.14
N LEU A 65 -2.38 1.44 7.41
CA LEU A 65 -3.71 1.17 6.88
C LEU A 65 -4.02 2.15 5.76
N TRP A 66 -4.44 1.64 4.61
CA TRP A 66 -4.82 2.44 3.45
C TRP A 66 -6.23 2.12 2.98
N LEU A 67 -6.82 3.08 2.28
CA LEU A 67 -8.05 2.92 1.53
C LEU A 67 -7.72 2.96 0.05
N GLU A 68 -7.96 1.85 -0.65
CA GLU A 68 -7.62 1.67 -2.07
C GLU A 68 -8.88 1.63 -2.95
N TYR A 69 -8.75 2.02 -4.22
CA TYR A 69 -9.72 1.66 -5.24
C TYR A 69 -9.52 0.20 -5.69
N VAL A 70 -10.60 -0.58 -5.80
CA VAL A 70 -10.53 -1.96 -6.31
C VAL A 70 -10.57 -1.96 -7.84
N ALA A 71 -9.64 -2.69 -8.46
CA ALA A 71 -9.61 -2.88 -9.91
C ALA A 71 -10.63 -3.92 -10.39
N GLY A 72 -11.16 -3.72 -11.61
CA GLY A 72 -11.97 -4.72 -12.31
C GLY A 72 -13.39 -4.92 -11.79
N ALA A 73 -13.83 -4.13 -10.81
CA ALA A 73 -15.22 -4.07 -10.40
C ALA A 73 -16.05 -3.27 -11.42
N ARG A 74 -17.31 -3.66 -11.63
CA ARG A 74 -18.26 -2.88 -12.45
C ARG A 74 -18.55 -1.53 -11.80
N ASP A 75 -18.77 -1.56 -10.49
CA ASP A 75 -19.02 -0.38 -9.67
C ASP A 75 -17.76 0.01 -8.89
N THR A 76 -17.70 1.27 -8.44
CA THR A 76 -16.61 1.71 -7.57
C THR A 76 -16.68 1.00 -6.23
N LEU A 77 -15.64 0.21 -5.93
CA LEU A 77 -15.44 -0.42 -4.62
C LEU A 77 -14.17 0.12 -3.98
N TYR A 78 -14.22 0.20 -2.65
CA TYR A 78 -13.14 0.65 -1.79
C TYR A 78 -12.62 -0.50 -0.96
N TRP A 79 -11.32 -0.51 -0.70
CA TRP A 79 -10.66 -1.59 0.01
C TRP A 79 -9.80 -1.06 1.14
N LEU A 80 -10.18 -1.40 2.37
CA LEU A 80 -9.30 -1.23 3.54
C LEU A 80 -8.25 -2.32 3.50
N MET A 81 -6.98 -1.94 3.40
CA MET A 81 -5.85 -2.86 3.37
C MET A 81 -4.75 -2.39 4.32
N TRP A 82 -4.34 -3.30 5.20
CA TRP A 82 -3.15 -3.14 6.01
C TRP A 82 -1.92 -3.60 5.24
N TYR A 83 -0.86 -2.80 5.28
CA TYR A 83 0.46 -3.21 4.84
C TYR A 83 1.40 -3.25 6.03
N ASP A 84 2.29 -4.24 6.05
CA ASP A 84 3.37 -4.25 7.03
C ASP A 84 4.42 -3.17 6.74
N ALA A 85 5.34 -2.95 7.67
CA ALA A 85 6.43 -1.97 7.50
C ALA A 85 7.31 -2.20 6.25
N THR A 86 7.23 -3.35 5.60
CA THR A 86 7.95 -3.66 4.36
C THR A 86 7.11 -3.41 3.10
N GLY A 87 5.84 -3.04 3.24
CA GLY A 87 4.92 -2.81 2.13
C GLY A 87 4.15 -4.06 1.67
N ARG A 88 4.13 -5.14 2.46
CA ARG A 88 3.39 -6.38 2.11
C ARG A 88 1.98 -6.37 2.68
N PRO A 89 0.97 -6.93 1.99
CA PRO A 89 -0.41 -6.80 2.36
C PRO A 89 -0.78 -7.83 3.44
N ARG A 90 -1.52 -7.43 4.47
CA ARG A 90 -2.04 -8.32 5.51
C ARG A 90 -3.50 -8.66 5.22
N VAL A 91 -3.73 -9.81 4.58
CA VAL A 91 -5.05 -10.26 4.12
C VAL A 91 -6.08 -10.37 5.26
N THR A 92 -5.65 -10.83 6.44
CA THR A 92 -6.53 -11.14 7.60
C THR A 92 -7.31 -9.94 8.12
N TYR A 93 -6.91 -8.72 7.76
CA TYR A 93 -7.55 -7.48 8.23
C TYR A 93 -7.97 -6.57 7.08
N SER A 94 -8.34 -7.16 5.95
CA SER A 94 -8.77 -6.42 4.77
C SER A 94 -10.28 -6.53 4.54
N ALA A 95 -10.91 -5.42 4.12
CA ALA A 95 -12.35 -5.34 3.90
C ALA A 95 -12.67 -4.53 2.64
N VAL A 96 -13.49 -5.10 1.76
CA VAL A 96 -13.98 -4.43 0.54
C VAL A 96 -15.42 -3.98 0.77
N MET A 97 -15.73 -2.75 0.38
CA MET A 97 -17.04 -2.14 0.55
C MET A 97 -17.37 -1.21 -0.62
N ASP A 98 -18.67 -1.03 -0.89
CA ASP A 98 -19.16 -0.01 -1.81
C ASP A 98 -19.24 1.36 -1.12
N HIS A 99 -19.64 2.37 -1.89
CA HIS A 99 -19.76 3.74 -1.39
C HIS A 99 -20.77 3.89 -0.23
N PRO A 100 -22.00 3.34 -0.30
CA PRO A 100 -22.93 3.39 0.83
C PRO A 100 -22.35 2.80 2.12
N ASN A 101 -21.72 1.63 2.06
CA ASN A 101 -21.14 1.00 3.25
C ASN A 101 -19.93 1.79 3.80
N LEU A 102 -19.12 2.41 2.93
CA LEU A 102 -18.07 3.35 3.35
C LEU A 102 -18.65 4.52 4.14
N CYS A 103 -19.74 5.12 3.65
CA CYS A 103 -20.41 6.23 4.33
C CYS A 103 -20.98 5.83 5.69
N ILE A 104 -21.61 4.65 5.79
CA ILE A 104 -22.11 4.10 7.06
C ILE A 104 -20.96 3.95 8.06
N MET A 105 -19.84 3.36 7.64
CA MET A 105 -18.65 3.20 8.50
C MET A 105 -18.12 4.55 9.00
N LEU A 106 -17.94 5.53 8.10
CA LEU A 106 -17.45 6.86 8.47
C LEU A 106 -18.39 7.56 9.45
N CYS A 107 -19.70 7.48 9.24
CA CYS A 107 -20.69 8.02 10.16
C CYS A 107 -20.59 7.36 11.56
N ALA A 108 -20.50 6.03 11.62
CA ALA A 108 -20.37 5.30 12.88
C ALA A 108 -19.09 5.66 13.66
N LEU A 109 -18.03 6.07 12.95
CA LEU A 109 -16.77 6.54 13.52
C LEU A 109 -16.76 8.04 13.86
N GLY A 110 -17.87 8.77 13.66
CA GLY A 110 -17.97 10.20 13.94
C GLY A 110 -17.43 11.12 12.82
N HIS A 111 -17.12 10.57 11.64
CA HIS A 111 -16.59 11.28 10.49
C HIS A 111 -17.66 11.65 9.44
N GLY A 112 -18.93 11.74 9.83
CA GLY A 112 -20.04 12.05 8.92
C GLY A 112 -19.95 13.42 8.22
N HIS A 113 -19.08 14.32 8.67
CA HIS A 113 -18.80 15.60 8.01
C HIS A 113 -17.80 15.47 6.84
N ALA A 114 -17.10 14.34 6.74
CA ALA A 114 -16.05 14.08 5.75
C ALA A 114 -16.48 13.02 4.72
N LEU A 115 -17.79 12.88 4.47
CA LEU A 115 -18.29 11.89 3.53
C LEU A 115 -17.77 12.20 2.10
N PRO A 116 -17.20 11.20 1.41
CA PRO A 116 -16.81 11.39 0.02
C PRO A 116 -18.06 11.61 -0.85
N PRO A 117 -17.94 12.37 -1.96
CA PRO A 117 -19.02 12.45 -2.94
C PRO A 117 -19.29 11.06 -3.54
N PRO A 118 -20.53 10.78 -3.99
CA PRO A 118 -20.84 9.52 -4.66
C PRO A 118 -19.97 9.33 -5.90
N PRO A 119 -19.63 8.09 -6.27
CA PRO A 119 -18.84 7.82 -7.46
C PRO A 119 -19.54 8.36 -8.72
N ALA A 120 -18.75 8.91 -9.64
CA ALA A 120 -19.28 9.35 -10.92
C ALA A 120 -19.84 8.14 -11.69
N SER A 121 -21.09 8.27 -12.15
CA SER A 121 -21.80 7.24 -12.94
C SER A 121 -21.27 7.15 -14.37
#